data_AF-A0A2A5BPN1-F1
#
_entry.id   AF-A0A2A5BPN1-F1
#
_cell.length_a   1.000
_cell.length_b   1.000
_cell.length_c   1.000
_cell.angle_alpha   90.00
_cell.angle_beta   90.00
_cell.angle_gamma   90.00
#
_symmetry.space_group_name_H-M   'P 1'
#
loop_
_entity.id
_entity.type
_entity.pdbx_description
1 polymer ?
#
loop_
_entity_poly.entity_id
_entity_poly.type
_entity_poly.pdbx_seq_one_letter_code
_entity_poly.pdbx_strand_id
1 'polypeptide(L)'
;MWLDKIAHKLGLLRRKKANNTPYLAEYSLIILDSLMNKSDSLPVLLKAIKHYPEDTHNEGHVCDNMIAFMTTFSSFELLKQGVDQQFIEKGGRKAMQSQQQSMEKLESWYE
;
A
#
# COMPACT_ATOMS: atom_id res chain seq x y z
N MET A 1 -16.64 27.57 -13.55
CA MET A 1 -16.38 26.96 -12.22
C MET A 1 -14.94 27.27 -11.79
N TRP A 2 -14.73 28.40 -11.11
CA TRP A 2 -13.40 28.82 -10.63
C TRP A 2 -13.24 28.64 -9.10
N LEU A 3 -14.36 28.49 -8.39
CA LEU A 3 -14.43 28.36 -6.93
C LEU A 3 -13.88 27.00 -6.44
N ASP A 4 -14.06 25.92 -7.20
CA ASP A 4 -13.56 24.58 -6.81
C ASP A 4 -12.04 24.50 -6.72
N LYS A 5 -11.31 25.15 -7.65
CA LYS A 5 -9.84 25.15 -7.65
C LYS A 5 -9.26 25.90 -6.46
N ILE A 6 -9.93 26.98 -6.04
CA ILE A 6 -9.52 27.77 -4.87
C ILE A 6 -9.81 26.99 -3.58
N ALA A 7 -10.95 26.29 -3.52
CA ALA A 7 -11.32 25.49 -2.35
C ALA A 7 -10.37 24.28 -2.11
N HIS A 8 -9.82 23.68 -3.16
CA HIS A 8 -8.76 22.66 -3.04
C HIS A 8 -7.42 23.26 -2.59
N LYS A 9 -7.05 24.45 -3.09
CA LYS A 9 -5.77 25.09 -2.76
C LYS A 9 -5.72 25.65 -1.33
N LEU A 10 -6.88 26.02 -0.78
CA LEU A 10 -7.02 26.56 0.59
C LEU A 10 -7.27 25.50 1.67
N GLY A 11 -7.33 24.21 1.32
CA GLY A 11 -7.59 23.13 2.30
C GLY A 11 -9.00 23.16 2.93
N LEU A 12 -9.90 24.01 2.42
CA LEU A 12 -11.28 24.17 2.92
C LEU A 12 -12.16 22.96 2.57
N LEU A 13 -11.83 22.25 1.49
CA LEU A 13 -12.35 20.92 1.21
C LEU A 13 -11.36 19.89 1.75
N ARG A 14 -11.42 19.65 3.06
CA ARG A 14 -10.88 18.42 3.63
C ARG A 14 -11.67 17.29 2.94
N ARG A 15 -11.04 16.57 1.99
CA ARG A 15 -11.61 15.37 1.38
C ARG A 15 -12.28 14.61 2.51
N LYS A 16 -13.61 14.47 2.43
CA LYS A 16 -14.43 13.76 3.41
C LYS A 16 -13.70 12.45 3.67
N LYS A 17 -13.07 12.34 4.85
CA LYS A 17 -12.12 11.27 5.18
C LYS A 17 -12.83 9.96 4.87
N ALA A 18 -12.44 9.30 3.78
CA ALA A 18 -13.00 8.01 3.44
C ALA A 18 -12.75 7.12 4.66
N ASN A 19 -13.79 6.41 5.08
CA ASN A 19 -13.81 5.53 6.25
C ASN A 19 -12.44 4.85 6.44
N ASN A 20 -11.82 5.09 7.60
CA ASN A 20 -10.46 4.69 7.97
C ASN A 20 -9.95 3.48 7.17
N THR A 21 -9.23 3.73 6.08
CA THR A 21 -8.47 2.69 5.39
C THR A 21 -7.57 2.03 6.43
N PRO A 22 -7.61 0.70 6.60
CA PRO A 22 -6.77 0.03 7.58
C PRO A 22 -5.31 0.36 7.32
N TYR A 23 -4.56 0.62 8.40
CA TYR A 23 -3.14 0.89 8.28
C TYR A 23 -2.43 -0.35 7.74
N LEU A 24 -1.58 -0.14 6.73
CA LEU A 24 -0.63 -1.14 6.25
C LEU A 24 0.78 -0.58 6.37
N ALA A 25 1.70 -1.40 6.90
CA ALA A 25 3.10 -1.06 6.98
C ALA A 25 3.67 -0.76 5.59
N GLU A 26 4.66 0.13 5.51
CA GLU A 26 5.17 0.65 4.23
C GLU A 26 5.74 -0.45 3.34
N TYR A 27 6.52 -1.34 3.93
CA TYR A 27 7.08 -2.50 3.26
C TYR A 27 5.99 -3.47 2.75
N SER A 28 5.03 -3.83 3.61
CA SER A 28 3.90 -4.68 3.22
C SER A 28 3.04 -4.06 2.11
N LEU A 29 2.87 -2.73 2.11
CA LEU A 29 2.12 -2.01 1.06
C LEU A 29 2.82 -2.08 -0.29
N ILE A 30 4.15 -1.96 -0.32
CA ILE A 30 4.95 -2.06 -1.55
C ILE A 30 4.89 -3.47 -2.12
N ILE A 31 5.02 -4.49 -1.27
CA ILE A 31 4.90 -5.90 -1.70
C ILE A 31 3.50 -6.16 -2.23
N LEU A 32 2.47 -5.73 -1.49
CA LEU A 32 1.08 -5.92 -1.89
C LEU A 32 0.81 -5.30 -3.26
N ASP A 33 1.29 -4.08 -3.51
CA ASP A 33 1.16 -3.41 -4.81
C ASP A 33 1.85 -4.19 -5.94
N SER A 34 3.07 -4.68 -5.70
CA SER A 34 3.80 -5.51 -6.67
C SER A 34 3.06 -6.81 -7.00
N LEU A 35 2.51 -7.48 -5.99
CA LEU A 35 1.71 -8.70 -6.16
C LEU A 35 0.37 -8.41 -6.88
N MET A 36 -0.26 -7.27 -6.58
CA MET A 36 -1.49 -6.83 -7.24
C MET A 36 -1.29 -6.54 -8.73
N ASN A 37 -0.16 -5.97 -9.12
CA ASN A 37 0.16 -5.75 -10.54
C ASN A 37 0.33 -7.05 -11.33
N LYS A 38 0.53 -8.19 -10.65
CA LYS A 38 0.64 -9.53 -11.24
C LYS A 38 -0.61 -10.38 -11.06
N SER A 39 -1.64 -9.83 -10.39
CA SER A 39 -2.88 -10.52 -10.05
C SER A 39 -4.06 -9.82 -10.72
N ASP A 40 -5.10 -10.57 -11.07
CA ASP A 40 -6.32 -10.05 -11.70
C ASP A 40 -7.56 -10.13 -10.79
N SER A 41 -7.42 -10.79 -9.64
CA SER A 41 -8.54 -11.11 -8.74
C SER A 41 -8.06 -11.36 -7.30
N LEU A 42 -8.97 -11.19 -6.33
CA LEU A 42 -8.67 -11.43 -4.91
C LEU A 42 -8.19 -12.87 -4.61
N PRO A 43 -8.77 -13.95 -5.19
CA PRO A 43 -8.28 -15.30 -4.94
C PRO A 43 -6.86 -15.53 -5.47
N VAL A 44 -6.53 -14.98 -6.65
CA VAL A 44 -5.19 -15.06 -7.23
C VAL A 44 -4.20 -14.28 -6.36
N LEU A 45 -4.56 -13.07 -5.92
CA LEU A 45 -3.74 -12.26 -5.03
C LEU A 45 -3.50 -12.96 -3.68
N LEU A 46 -4.54 -13.54 -3.07
CA LEU A 46 -4.40 -14.28 -1.81
C LEU A 46 -3.43 -15.46 -1.97
N LYS A 47 -3.52 -16.18 -3.10
CA LYS A 47 -2.56 -17.23 -3.41
C LYS A 47 -1.15 -16.66 -3.54
N ALA A 48 -0.97 -15.55 -4.25
CA ALA A 48 0.33 -14.91 -4.41
C ALA A 48 0.93 -14.48 -3.08
N ILE A 49 0.14 -13.87 -2.18
CA ILE A 49 0.57 -13.50 -0.83
C ILE A 49 1.02 -14.73 -0.04
N LYS A 50 0.24 -15.82 -0.03
CA LYS A 50 0.61 -17.05 0.70
C LYS A 50 1.86 -17.75 0.19
N HIS A 51 2.29 -17.48 -1.04
CA HIS A 51 3.52 -18.03 -1.63
C HIS A 51 4.66 -17.01 -1.63
N TYR A 52 4.47 -15.83 -1.05
CA TYR A 52 5.54 -14.85 -0.92
C TYR A 52 6.57 -15.38 0.09
N PRO A 53 7.86 -15.47 -0.28
CA PRO A 53 8.88 -15.98 0.62
C PRO A 53 9.10 -14.97 1.75
N GLU A 54 8.65 -15.29 2.96
CA GLU A 54 8.91 -14.50 4.17
C GLU A 54 10.23 -14.87 4.86
N ASP A 55 10.91 -15.92 4.40
CA ASP A 55 12.03 -16.56 5.09
C ASP A 55 13.31 -15.70 5.19
N THR A 56 13.33 -14.48 4.64
CA THR A 56 14.57 -13.69 4.50
C THR A 56 14.75 -12.50 5.43
N HIS A 57 13.74 -12.02 6.18
CA HIS A 57 13.95 -10.86 7.07
C HIS A 57 13.25 -11.02 8.41
N ASN A 58 13.83 -10.42 9.46
CA ASN A 58 13.28 -10.26 10.82
C ASN A 58 11.94 -9.48 10.88
N GLU A 59 11.23 -9.37 9.76
CA GLU A 59 9.99 -8.65 9.60
C GLU A 59 8.83 -9.61 9.78
N GLY A 60 8.51 -9.91 11.05
CA GLY A 60 7.35 -10.72 11.39
C GLY A 60 6.06 -10.17 10.77
N HIS A 61 5.27 -11.08 10.21
CA HIS A 61 3.86 -10.90 9.83
C HIS A 61 3.58 -10.04 8.57
N VAL A 62 4.47 -10.02 7.56
CA VAL A 62 4.25 -9.26 6.31
C VAL A 62 3.04 -9.79 5.53
N CYS A 63 2.95 -11.10 5.33
CA CYS A 63 1.84 -11.79 4.69
C CYS A 63 0.55 -11.65 5.49
N ASP A 64 0.61 -11.81 6.81
CA ASP A 64 -0.55 -11.62 7.69
C ASP A 64 -1.11 -10.19 7.59
N ASN A 65 -0.24 -9.17 7.58
CA ASN A 65 -0.63 -7.78 7.40
C ASN A 65 -1.28 -7.53 6.03
N MET A 66 -0.71 -8.09 4.96
CA MET A 66 -1.29 -7.99 3.62
C MET A 66 -2.66 -8.68 3.53
N ILE A 67 -2.81 -9.87 4.12
CA ILE A 67 -4.08 -10.60 4.15
C ILE A 67 -5.12 -9.82 4.95
N ALA A 68 -4.78 -9.37 6.16
CA ALA A 68 -5.67 -8.60 7.01
C ALA A 68 -6.18 -7.34 6.28
N PHE A 69 -5.27 -6.59 5.65
CA PHE A 69 -5.63 -5.44 4.84
C PHE A 69 -6.56 -5.83 3.67
N MET A 70 -6.17 -6.83 2.87
CA MET A 70 -6.92 -7.30 1.71
C MET A 70 -8.35 -7.70 2.07
N THR A 71 -8.54 -8.41 3.19
CA THR A 71 -9.85 -8.93 3.62
C THR A 71 -10.85 -7.85 4.00
N THR A 72 -10.41 -6.60 4.22
CA THR A 72 -11.32 -5.47 4.47
C THR A 72 -12.06 -4.99 3.23
N PHE A 73 -11.64 -5.43 2.04
CA PHE A 73 -12.22 -5.04 0.77
C PHE A 73 -13.04 -6.17 0.16
N SER A 74 -14.24 -5.84 -0.33
CA SER A 74 -15.17 -6.81 -0.93
C SER A 74 -14.87 -7.12 -2.41
N SER A 75 -13.98 -6.35 -3.05
CA SER A 75 -13.61 -6.55 -4.45
C SER A 75 -12.17 -6.12 -4.74
N PHE A 76 -11.61 -6.68 -5.82
CA PHE A 76 -10.25 -6.36 -6.25
C PHE A 76 -10.08 -4.89 -6.66
N GLU A 77 -11.10 -4.29 -7.27
CA GLU A 77 -11.08 -2.87 -7.64
C GLU A 77 -11.12 -1.94 -6.41
N LEU A 78 -11.89 -2.29 -5.37
CA LEU A 78 -11.89 -1.52 -4.13
C LEU A 78 -10.56 -1.64 -3.39
N LEU A 79 -9.92 -2.82 -3.44
CA LEU A 79 -8.57 -3.00 -2.91
C LEU A 79 -7.55 -2.10 -3.61
N LYS A 80 -7.60 -2.00 -4.96
CA LYS A 80 -6.71 -1.09 -5.72
C LYS A 80 -6.85 0.35 -5.25
N GLN A 81 -8.10 0.81 -5.08
CA GLN A 81 -8.36 2.14 -4.55
C GLN A 81 -7.83 2.33 -3.12
N GLY A 82 -7.95 1.30 -2.26
CA GLY A 82 -7.41 1.31 -0.91
C GLY A 82 -5.88 1.43 -0.88
N VAL A 83 -5.19 0.65 -1.72
CA VAL A 83 -3.74 0.70 -1.89
C VAL A 83 -3.29 2.07 -2.40
N ASP A 84 -3.94 2.61 -3.43
CA ASP A 84 -3.64 3.95 -3.95
C ASP A 84 -3.83 5.03 -2.90
N GLN A 85 -4.88 4.93 -2.09
CA GLN A 85 -5.12 5.84 -0.98
C GLN A 85 -4.02 5.77 0.09
N GLN A 86 -3.53 4.57 0.42
CA GLN A 86 -2.40 4.40 1.34
C GLN A 86 -1.11 5.04 0.79
N PHE A 87 -0.82 4.88 -0.51
CA PHE A 87 0.30 5.56 -1.14
C PHE A 87 0.16 7.08 -1.06
N ILE A 88 -1.03 7.63 -1.34
CA ILE A 88 -1.27 9.08 -1.24
C ILE A 88 -1.03 9.58 0.18
N GLU A 89 -1.52 8.86 1.19
CA GLU A 89 -1.35 9.22 2.61
C GLU A 89 0.11 9.19 3.06
N LYS A 90 0.94 8.34 2.45
CA LYS A 90 2.37 8.17 2.74
C LYS A 90 3.29 9.02 1.87
N GLY A 91 2.77 10.03 1.17
CA GLY A 91 3.58 10.95 0.35
C GLY A 91 3.83 10.50 -1.09
N GLY A 92 3.14 9.45 -1.53
CA GLY A 92 3.12 8.95 -2.91
C GLY A 92 4.11 7.81 -3.19
N ARG A 93 3.85 7.07 -4.28
CA ARG A 93 4.65 5.92 -4.72
C ARG A 93 6.14 6.21 -4.88
N LYS A 94 6.50 7.41 -5.36
CA LYS A 94 7.90 7.84 -5.54
C LYS A 94 8.64 8.03 -4.22
N ALA A 95 7.96 8.58 -3.21
CA ALA A 95 8.56 8.78 -1.88
C ALA A 95 8.82 7.42 -1.21
N MET A 96 7.86 6.51 -1.31
CA MET A 96 7.98 5.15 -0.78
C MET A 96 9.04 4.30 -1.50
N GLN A 97 9.18 4.43 -2.83
CA GLN A 97 10.27 3.77 -3.57
C GLN A 97 11.66 4.25 -3.13
N SER A 98 11.82 5.55 -2.84
CA SER A 98 13.07 6.08 -2.28
C SER A 98 13.36 5.52 -0.88
N GLN A 99 12.33 5.30 -0.06
CA GLN A 99 12.47 4.69 1.26
C GLN A 99 12.86 3.21 1.15
N GLN A 100 12.21 2.46 0.24
CA GLN A 100 12.55 1.06 -0.05
C GLN A 100 14.01 0.93 -0.50
N GLN A 101 14.44 1.72 -1.49
CA GLN A 101 15.83 1.70 -1.97
C GLN A 101 16.83 2.08 -0.87
N SER A 102 16.43 2.94 0.07
CA SER A 102 17.27 3.30 1.21
C SER A 102 17.35 2.18 2.25
N MET A 103 16.26 1.43 2.46
CA MET A 103 16.21 0.27 3.35
C MET A 103 17.00 -0.91 2.77
N GLU A 104 16.76 -1.28 1.51
CA GLU A 104 17.52 -2.33 0.80
C GLU A 104 19.02 -1.99 0.75
N LYS A 105 19.38 -0.70 0.61
CA LYS A 105 20.77 -0.26 0.64
C LYS A 105 21.38 -0.32 2.04
N LEU A 106 20.61 -0.18 3.11
CA LEU A 106 21.11 -0.36 4.49
C LEU A 106 21.33 -1.84 4.81
N GLU A 107 20.51 -2.72 4.26
CA GLU A 107 20.67 -4.17 4.38
C GLU A 107 21.95 -4.67 3.67
N SER A 108 22.36 -4.01 2.58
CA SER A 108 23.62 -4.34 1.89
C SER A 108 24.91 -3.95 2.66
N TRP A 109 24.83 -3.28 3.81
CA TRP A 109 25.99 -3.02 4.68
C TRP A 109 26.18 -4.09 5.76
N TYR A 110 25.27 -5.06 5.83
CA TYR A 110 25.35 -6.21 6.74
C TYR A 110 25.79 -7.50 6.04
N GLU A 111 26.13 -7.44 4.74
CA GLU A 111 26.94 -8.43 4.02
C GLU A 111 28.44 -8.08 4.07
#